data_AF-A0A519RYH3-F1
#
_entry.id   AF-A0A519RYH3-F1
#
_cell.length_a   1.000
_cell.length_b   1.000
_cell.length_c   1.000
_cell.angle_alpha   90.00
_cell.angle_beta   90.00
_cell.angle_gamma   90.00
#
_symmetry.space_group_name_H-M   'P 1'
#
loop_
_entity.id
_entity.type
_entity.pdbx_description
1 polymer ?
#
loop_
_entity_poly.entity_id
_entity_poly.type
_entity_poly.pdbx_seq_one_letter_code
_entity_poly.pdbx_strand_id
1 'polypeptide(L)'
;AYVNSLQAPKGVVTSPALVAQGRALFISAKCTDCHNTNQGIAVQSKLVPMNVIWPGYAPKVLAQRKPPLTPIQNAPGTFDDKMIVVDASPGGGIRGNALPLLLDLARKPVFLHDDSVHSLDELLDPKRGKTSPHPFYVVTPTQRGELVAYLKSLDTASK
;
A
#
# COMPACT_ATOMS: atom_id res chain seq x y z
N ALA A 1 5.09 0.41 -26.07
CA ALA A 1 6.23 1.35 -26.13
C ALA A 1 5.99 2.58 -25.24
N TYR A 2 4.93 3.36 -25.46
CA TYR A 2 4.66 4.61 -24.74
C TYR A 2 4.68 4.51 -23.20
N VAL A 3 3.92 3.58 -22.60
CA VAL A 3 3.89 3.43 -21.13
C VAL A 3 5.24 3.06 -20.53
N ASN A 4 6.10 2.37 -21.28
CA ASN A 4 7.45 2.00 -20.84
C ASN A 4 8.45 3.17 -20.96
N SER A 5 8.14 4.20 -21.74
CA SER A 5 8.98 5.41 -21.86
C SER A 5 8.66 6.48 -20.82
N LEU A 6 7.57 6.32 -20.06
CA LEU A 6 7.18 7.27 -19.02
C LEU A 6 8.22 7.27 -17.89
N GLN A 7 8.77 8.45 -17.63
CA GLN A 7 9.69 8.67 -16.53
C GLN A 7 8.91 9.03 -15.26
N ALA A 8 9.29 8.42 -14.13
CA ALA A 8 8.76 8.85 -12.85
C ALA A 8 9.23 10.28 -12.53
N PRO A 9 8.36 11.18 -12.05
CA PRO A 9 8.75 12.50 -11.59
C PRO A 9 9.79 12.45 -10.48
N LYS A 10 10.53 13.55 -10.32
CA LYS A 10 11.41 13.73 -9.17
C LYS A 10 10.60 13.82 -7.88
N GLY A 11 11.12 13.15 -6.85
CA GLY A 11 10.62 13.23 -5.50
C GLY A 11 10.74 14.65 -4.95
N VAL A 12 9.92 14.96 -3.96
CA VAL A 12 9.85 16.28 -3.33
C VAL A 12 10.64 16.26 -2.03
N VAL A 13 11.78 16.95 -2.02
CA VAL A 13 12.65 17.10 -0.85
C VAL A 13 12.45 18.48 -0.24
N THR A 14 11.79 18.56 0.91
CA THR A 14 11.62 19.81 1.67
C THR A 14 12.72 20.01 2.70
N SER A 15 13.24 18.93 3.29
CA SER A 15 14.33 18.94 4.27
C SER A 15 15.12 17.64 4.21
N PRO A 16 16.43 17.67 3.89
CA PRO A 16 17.28 16.48 3.88
C PRO A 16 17.35 15.77 5.23
N ALA A 17 17.32 16.54 6.33
CA ALA A 17 17.34 15.98 7.68
C ALA A 17 16.07 15.16 7.99
N LEU A 18 14.89 15.70 7.65
CA LEU A 18 13.62 14.99 7.82
C LEU A 18 13.55 13.73 6.95
N VAL A 19 14.07 13.80 5.71
CA VAL A 19 14.15 12.65 4.81
C VAL A 19 15.02 11.54 5.40
N ALA A 20 16.17 11.89 5.99
CA ALA A 20 17.05 10.90 6.62
C ALA A 20 16.41 10.26 7.86
N GLN A 21 15.75 11.06 8.71
CA GLN A 21 14.99 10.58 9.88
C GLN A 21 13.84 9.66 9.46
N GLY A 22 13.06 10.08 8.45
CA GLY A 22 11.97 9.29 7.90
C GLY A 22 12.43 7.98 7.27
N ARG A 23 13.60 7.95 6.61
CA ARG A 23 14.19 6.70 6.09
C ARG A 23 14.55 5.74 7.22
N ALA A 24 15.17 6.24 8.29
CA ALA A 24 15.47 5.42 9.47
C ALA A 24 14.19 4.86 10.09
N LEU A 25 13.15 5.69 10.20
CA LEU A 25 11.85 5.31 10.73
C LEU A 25 11.14 4.28 9.85
N PHE A 26 11.18 4.42 8.52
CA PHE A 26 10.63 3.45 7.57
C PHE A 26 11.20 2.04 7.78
N ILE A 27 12.52 1.97 8.04
CA ILE A 27 13.20 0.71 8.34
C ILE A 27 12.76 0.18 9.71
N SER A 28 12.81 1.00 10.77
CA SER A 28 12.48 0.55 12.13
C SER A 28 11.00 0.21 12.33
N ALA A 29 10.10 0.86 11.58
CA ALA A 29 8.67 0.59 11.57
C ALA A 29 8.30 -0.64 10.69
N LYS A 30 9.30 -1.38 10.21
CA LYS A 30 9.14 -2.60 9.41
C LYS A 30 8.40 -2.39 8.09
N CYS A 31 8.39 -1.17 7.55
CA CYS A 31 7.86 -0.93 6.21
C CYS A 31 8.64 -1.74 5.15
N THR A 32 9.90 -2.08 5.46
CA THR A 32 10.77 -2.91 4.63
C THR A 32 10.40 -4.39 4.54
N ASP A 33 9.44 -4.87 5.34
CA ASP A 33 8.95 -6.26 5.24
C ASP A 33 8.19 -6.48 3.92
N CYS A 34 7.62 -5.39 3.37
CA CYS A 34 6.85 -5.40 2.13
C CYS A 34 7.45 -4.48 1.07
N HIS A 35 7.91 -3.29 1.46
CA HIS A 35 8.46 -2.31 0.53
C HIS A 35 9.99 -2.29 0.57
N ASN A 36 10.62 -1.59 -0.36
CA ASN A 36 12.08 -1.41 -0.36
C ASN A 36 12.42 0.08 -0.28
N THR A 37 13.65 0.39 0.13
CA THR A 37 14.18 1.77 0.11
C THR A 37 14.76 2.15 -1.26
N ASN A 38 15.17 1.16 -2.04
CA ASN A 38 15.80 1.34 -3.34
C ASN A 38 14.78 1.32 -4.48
N GLN A 39 14.29 2.48 -4.89
CA GLN A 39 13.28 2.55 -5.96
C GLN A 39 13.85 2.28 -7.36
N GLY A 40 15.17 2.06 -7.47
CA GLY A 40 15.83 1.62 -8.72
C GLY A 40 15.71 0.12 -8.99
N ILE A 41 15.20 -0.68 -8.03
CA ILE A 41 14.94 -2.10 -8.25
C ILE A 41 13.46 -2.37 -8.51
N ALA A 42 13.17 -3.40 -9.30
CA ALA A 42 11.81 -3.81 -9.57
C ALA A 42 11.07 -4.18 -8.27
N VAL A 43 9.83 -3.72 -8.14
CA VAL A 43 8.94 -4.16 -7.06
C VAL A 43 8.65 -5.64 -7.26
N GLN A 44 8.71 -6.41 -6.17
CA GLN A 44 8.42 -7.84 -6.21
C GLN A 44 6.99 -8.07 -6.71
N SER A 45 6.82 -8.98 -7.67
CA SER A 45 5.51 -9.35 -8.22
C SER A 45 4.70 -10.29 -7.32
N LYS A 46 4.99 -10.32 -6.01
CA LYS A 46 4.26 -11.16 -5.05
C LYS A 46 2.93 -10.51 -4.68
N LEU A 47 1.89 -11.33 -4.52
CA LEU A 47 0.63 -10.91 -3.93
C LEU A 47 0.74 -10.98 -2.41
N VAL A 48 0.38 -9.90 -1.72
CA VAL A 48 0.28 -9.90 -0.26
C VAL A 48 -1.14 -10.31 0.13
N PRO A 49 -1.32 -11.41 0.88
CA PRO A 49 -2.65 -11.88 1.28
C PRO A 49 -3.46 -10.81 2.03
N MET A 50 -4.76 -10.76 1.79
CA MET A 50 -5.63 -9.72 2.37
C MET A 50 -5.62 -9.71 3.91
N ASN A 51 -5.56 -10.89 4.55
CA ASN A 51 -5.47 -11.00 6.01
C ASN A 51 -4.14 -10.50 6.62
N VAL A 52 -3.09 -10.35 5.81
CA VAL A 52 -1.81 -9.77 6.23
C VAL A 52 -1.89 -8.24 6.22
N ILE A 53 -2.51 -7.67 5.18
CA ILE A 53 -2.62 -6.21 5.02
C ILE A 53 -3.87 -5.64 5.68
N TRP A 54 -4.83 -6.46 6.09
CA TRP A 54 -6.07 -6.01 6.74
C TRP A 54 -6.45 -6.99 7.86
N PRO A 55 -6.06 -6.70 9.11
CA PRO A 55 -6.34 -7.59 10.25
C PRO A 55 -7.84 -7.75 10.55
N GLY A 56 -8.67 -6.78 10.18
CA GLY A 56 -10.13 -6.86 10.27
C GLY A 56 -10.78 -7.62 9.12
N TYR A 57 -10.01 -8.23 8.22
CA TYR A 57 -10.55 -8.92 7.05
C TYR A 57 -11.35 -10.17 7.45
N ALA A 58 -12.66 -10.10 7.22
CA ALA A 58 -13.62 -11.16 7.51
C ALA A 58 -14.63 -11.29 6.37
N PRO A 59 -14.24 -11.86 5.21
CA PRO A 59 -15.12 -11.98 4.06
C PRO A 59 -16.24 -12.99 4.34
N LYS A 60 -17.42 -12.72 3.81
CA LYS A 60 -18.57 -13.62 3.82
C LYS A 60 -18.87 -14.09 2.41
N VAL A 61 -19.15 -15.38 2.27
CA VAL A 61 -19.63 -15.94 1.00
C VAL A 61 -21.02 -15.39 0.70
N LEU A 62 -21.17 -14.76 -0.46
CA LEU A 62 -22.43 -14.22 -0.95
C LEU A 62 -23.11 -15.19 -1.91
N ALA A 63 -22.33 -15.92 -2.72
CA ALA A 63 -22.84 -16.90 -3.67
C ALA A 63 -21.80 -17.97 -4.00
N GLN A 64 -22.29 -19.20 -4.23
CA GLN A 64 -21.47 -20.31 -4.73
C GLN A 64 -21.33 -20.24 -6.25
N ARG A 65 -20.20 -20.74 -6.78
CA ARG A 65 -19.98 -20.87 -8.22
C ARG A 65 -19.54 -22.28 -8.58
N LYS A 66 -19.70 -22.64 -9.85
CA LYS A 66 -19.25 -23.94 -10.37
C LYS A 66 -17.72 -23.95 -10.42
N PRO A 67 -17.06 -25.04 -9.97
CA PRO A 67 -15.63 -25.24 -10.16
C PRO A 67 -15.21 -25.03 -11.63
N PRO A 68 -14.02 -24.45 -11.91
CA PRO A 68 -12.93 -24.13 -10.98
C PRO A 68 -12.99 -22.72 -10.36
N LEU A 69 -14.13 -22.04 -10.44
CA LEU A 69 -14.30 -20.70 -9.86
C LEU A 69 -14.51 -20.80 -8.34
N THR A 70 -13.89 -19.91 -7.57
CA THR A 70 -14.12 -19.79 -6.12
C THR A 70 -15.52 -19.26 -5.82
N PRO A 71 -16.01 -19.33 -4.57
CA PRO A 71 -17.23 -18.60 -4.21
C PRO A 71 -17.06 -17.08 -4.36
N ILE A 72 -18.15 -16.37 -4.61
CA ILE A 72 -18.19 -14.91 -4.53
C ILE A 72 -18.21 -14.54 -3.05
N GLN A 73 -17.27 -13.72 -2.59
CA GLN A 73 -17.21 -13.33 -1.17
C GLN A 73 -16.82 -11.86 -1.03
N ASN A 74 -17.39 -11.18 -0.04
CA ASN A 74 -17.08 -9.79 0.27
C ASN A 74 -16.89 -9.57 1.78
N ALA A 75 -15.97 -8.69 2.15
CA ALA A 75 -15.82 -8.15 3.50
C ALA A 75 -16.48 -6.75 3.60
N PRO A 76 -16.84 -6.27 4.81
CA PRO A 76 -17.43 -4.94 4.97
C PRO A 76 -16.50 -3.80 4.52
N GLY A 77 -17.08 -2.72 3.98
CA GLY A 77 -16.33 -1.57 3.45
C GLY A 77 -15.97 -1.76 1.97
N THR A 78 -15.03 -0.94 1.48
CA THR A 78 -14.66 -0.86 0.05
C THR A 78 -13.34 -1.55 -0.29
N PHE A 79 -12.54 -1.87 0.72
CA PHE A 79 -11.17 -2.39 0.52
C PHE A 79 -11.14 -3.80 -0.12
N ASP A 80 -12.22 -4.57 -0.04
CA ASP A 80 -12.32 -5.89 -0.69
C ASP A 80 -13.00 -5.85 -2.06
N ASP A 81 -13.67 -4.76 -2.42
CA ASP A 81 -14.61 -4.74 -3.54
C ASP A 81 -13.93 -5.10 -4.87
N LYS A 82 -12.68 -4.66 -5.05
CA LYS A 82 -11.87 -5.00 -6.22
C LYS A 82 -11.59 -6.50 -6.33
N MET A 83 -11.54 -7.22 -5.20
CA MET A 83 -11.29 -8.66 -5.16
C MET A 83 -12.49 -9.47 -5.63
N ILE A 84 -13.72 -8.94 -5.49
CA ILE A 84 -14.93 -9.59 -6.01
C ILE A 84 -14.82 -9.83 -7.53
N VAL A 85 -14.21 -8.88 -8.25
CA VAL A 85 -13.96 -8.99 -9.70
C VAL A 85 -12.85 -9.99 -9.99
N VAL A 86 -11.78 -10.01 -9.18
CA VAL A 86 -10.63 -10.93 -9.36
C VAL A 86 -11.00 -12.38 -9.05
N ASP A 87 -11.92 -12.61 -8.11
CA ASP A 87 -12.48 -13.92 -7.82
C ASP A 87 -13.06 -14.58 -9.08
N ALA A 88 -13.45 -13.84 -10.12
CA ALA A 88 -13.89 -14.39 -11.41
C ALA A 88 -12.79 -15.11 -12.24
N SER A 89 -11.56 -15.21 -11.74
CA SER A 89 -10.49 -15.98 -12.38
C SER A 89 -10.52 -17.48 -12.02
N PRO A 90 -10.19 -18.39 -12.96
CA PRO A 90 -10.07 -19.82 -12.68
C PRO A 90 -8.98 -20.10 -11.64
N GLY A 91 -9.32 -20.82 -10.56
CA GLY A 91 -8.31 -21.38 -9.64
C GLY A 91 -8.08 -20.62 -8.33
N GLY A 92 -8.85 -19.58 -8.01
CA GLY A 92 -8.98 -19.14 -6.61
C GLY A 92 -7.68 -18.81 -5.89
N GLY A 93 -6.75 -18.15 -6.58
CA GLY A 93 -5.43 -17.81 -6.04
C GLY A 93 -5.50 -16.91 -4.80
N ILE A 94 -4.35 -16.39 -4.39
CA ILE A 94 -4.26 -15.51 -3.22
C ILE A 94 -5.17 -14.29 -3.42
N ARG A 95 -6.23 -14.18 -2.61
CA ARG A 95 -6.99 -12.93 -2.46
C ARG A 95 -6.09 -11.92 -1.75
N GLY A 96 -5.53 -11.00 -2.52
CA GLY A 96 -4.56 -10.04 -2.04
C GLY A 96 -4.19 -9.02 -3.10
N ASN A 97 -3.34 -8.07 -2.70
CA ASN A 97 -2.89 -7.01 -3.59
C ASN A 97 -1.40 -7.14 -3.91
N ALA A 98 -1.03 -6.79 -5.13
CA ALA A 98 0.37 -6.59 -5.49
C ALA A 98 0.91 -5.34 -4.78
N LEU A 99 2.22 -5.33 -4.50
CA LEU A 99 2.87 -4.18 -3.90
C LEU A 99 2.88 -2.98 -4.86
N PRO A 100 2.42 -1.79 -4.42
CA PRO A 100 2.52 -0.59 -5.24
C PRO A 100 3.97 -0.08 -5.29
N LEU A 101 4.31 0.62 -6.38
CA LEU A 101 5.47 1.50 -6.42
C LEU A 101 5.29 2.65 -5.43
N LEU A 102 6.34 2.99 -4.70
CA LEU A 102 6.37 4.15 -3.80
C LEU A 102 6.87 5.43 -4.49
N LEU A 103 6.94 5.42 -5.82
CA LEU A 103 7.30 6.58 -6.63
C LEU A 103 6.13 7.56 -6.74
N ASP A 104 6.46 8.85 -6.73
CA ASP A 104 5.54 9.98 -6.96
C ASP A 104 4.33 10.05 -6.00
N LEU A 105 4.48 9.53 -4.77
CA LEU A 105 3.43 9.62 -3.75
C LEU A 105 3.08 11.07 -3.38
N ALA A 106 3.99 12.01 -3.61
CA ALA A 106 3.78 13.43 -3.34
C ALA A 106 2.65 14.07 -4.17
N ARG A 107 2.25 13.45 -5.28
CA ARG A 107 1.24 13.97 -6.21
C ARG A 107 -0.06 13.16 -6.20
N LYS A 108 -0.16 12.14 -5.35
CA LYS A 108 -1.37 11.35 -5.19
C LYS A 108 -2.30 12.01 -4.17
N PRO A 109 -3.57 12.28 -4.54
CA PRO A 109 -4.56 12.87 -3.64
C PRO A 109 -5.21 11.83 -2.72
N VAL A 110 -5.14 10.55 -3.09
CA VAL A 110 -5.71 9.42 -2.35
C VAL A 110 -4.75 8.23 -2.39
N PHE A 111 -4.89 7.35 -1.40
CA PHE A 111 -4.05 6.20 -1.14
C PHE A 111 -4.90 4.97 -0.87
N LEU A 112 -4.24 3.81 -0.90
CA LEU A 112 -4.87 2.49 -0.98
C LEU A 112 -5.59 2.29 -2.33
N HIS A 113 -6.00 1.07 -2.62
CA HIS A 113 -6.61 0.76 -3.92
C HIS A 113 -8.11 1.05 -3.98
N ASP A 114 -8.71 1.42 -2.85
CA ASP A 114 -10.11 1.81 -2.71
C ASP A 114 -10.29 3.30 -2.40
N ASP A 115 -9.22 4.08 -2.53
CA ASP A 115 -9.19 5.53 -2.31
C ASP A 115 -9.64 5.98 -0.92
N SER A 116 -9.67 5.08 0.08
CA SER A 116 -10.22 5.33 1.41
C SER A 116 -9.36 6.24 2.30
N VAL A 117 -8.15 6.61 1.86
CA VAL A 117 -7.19 7.42 2.62
C VAL A 117 -6.75 8.62 1.78
N HIS A 118 -6.84 9.82 2.32
CA HIS A 118 -6.72 11.08 1.58
C HIS A 118 -5.38 11.80 1.82
N SER A 119 -4.52 11.24 2.67
CA SER A 119 -3.15 11.75 2.85
C SER A 119 -2.21 10.68 3.40
N LEU A 120 -0.90 10.88 3.21
CA LEU A 120 0.11 10.04 3.85
C LEU A 120 0.11 10.17 5.38
N ASP A 121 -0.23 11.34 5.94
CA ASP A 121 -0.35 11.50 7.39
C ASP A 121 -1.49 10.65 7.93
N GLU A 122 -2.67 10.71 7.27
CA GLU A 122 -3.82 9.88 7.60
C GLU A 122 -3.50 8.39 7.50
N LEU A 123 -2.82 7.96 6.43
CA LEU A 123 -2.40 6.56 6.23
C LEU A 123 -1.64 6.01 7.44
N LEU A 124 -0.79 6.84 8.03
CA LEU A 124 0.13 6.51 9.10
C LEU A 124 -0.44 6.81 10.51
N ASP A 125 -1.63 7.40 10.62
CA ASP A 125 -2.23 7.78 11.90
C ASP A 125 -2.96 6.59 12.56
N PRO A 126 -2.59 6.21 13.80
CA PRO A 126 -3.25 5.11 14.52
C PRO A 126 -4.74 5.34 14.80
N LYS A 127 -5.26 6.55 14.67
CA LYS A 127 -6.70 6.86 14.75
C LYS A 127 -7.53 6.06 13.73
N ARG A 128 -6.93 5.62 12.62
CA ARG A 128 -7.59 4.73 11.66
C ARG A 128 -7.99 3.39 12.27
N GLY A 129 -7.35 2.95 13.36
CA GLY A 129 -7.73 1.74 14.09
C GLY A 129 -6.94 0.49 13.67
N LYS A 130 -6.70 -0.41 14.63
CA LYS A 130 -5.82 -1.59 14.46
C LYS A 130 -6.36 -2.64 13.48
N THR A 131 -7.66 -2.64 13.24
CA THR A 131 -8.34 -3.57 12.33
C THR A 131 -8.55 -2.99 10.94
N SER A 132 -8.11 -1.76 10.69
CA SER A 132 -8.26 -1.11 9.40
C SER A 132 -7.25 -1.63 8.38
N PRO A 133 -7.52 -1.44 7.08
CA PRO A 133 -6.57 -1.77 6.04
C PRO A 133 -5.25 -1.03 6.18
N HIS A 134 -4.16 -1.74 5.94
CA HIS A 134 -2.77 -1.31 6.05
C HIS A 134 -2.44 -0.60 7.38
N PRO A 135 -2.57 -1.27 8.54
CA PRO A 135 -2.47 -0.62 9.85
C PRO A 135 -1.02 -0.48 10.36
N PHE A 136 -0.12 0.00 9.49
CA PHE A 136 1.28 0.28 9.82
C PHE A 136 1.42 1.74 10.23
N TYR A 137 1.21 1.99 11.51
CA TYR A 137 1.09 3.34 12.06
C TYR A 137 2.36 3.84 12.71
N VAL A 138 2.49 5.17 12.76
CA VAL A 138 3.51 5.89 13.52
C VAL A 138 2.79 6.77 14.55
N VAL A 139 3.14 6.58 15.82
CA VAL A 139 2.36 7.11 16.95
C VAL A 139 2.43 8.63 17.03
N THR A 140 3.63 9.22 16.90
CA THR A 140 3.80 10.65 17.11
C THR A 140 3.62 11.44 15.82
N PRO A 141 2.94 12.62 15.85
CA PRO A 141 2.80 13.48 14.67
C PRO A 141 4.15 13.92 14.07
N THR A 142 5.16 14.15 14.91
CA THR A 142 6.52 14.50 14.46
C THR A 142 7.12 13.40 13.60
N GLN A 143 7.11 12.16 14.10
CA GLN A 143 7.63 11.01 13.36
C GLN A 143 6.82 10.74 12.08
N ARG A 144 5.49 10.98 12.10
CA ARG A 144 4.71 10.93 10.86
C ARG A 144 5.17 11.97 9.86
N GLY A 145 5.42 13.21 10.28
CA GLY A 145 5.98 14.26 9.43
C GLY A 145 7.30 13.85 8.78
N GLU A 146 8.21 13.24 9.56
CA GLU A 146 9.49 12.69 9.06
C GLU A 146 9.25 11.59 8.01
N LEU A 147 8.39 10.61 8.31
CA LEU A 147 8.08 9.51 7.40
C LEU A 147 7.39 10.00 6.12
N VAL A 148 6.47 10.96 6.22
CA VAL A 148 5.82 11.61 5.08
C VAL A 148 6.85 12.35 4.22
N ALA A 149 7.80 13.07 4.83
CA ALA A 149 8.87 13.73 4.09
C ALA A 149 9.72 12.73 3.31
N TYR A 150 10.08 11.60 3.94
CA TYR A 150 10.80 10.52 3.27
C TYR A 150 9.98 9.93 2.11
N LEU A 151 8.73 9.54 2.32
CA LEU A 151 7.87 8.94 1.29
C LEU A 151 7.66 9.88 0.10
N LYS A 152 7.52 11.19 0.34
CA LYS A 152 7.42 12.20 -0.73
C LYS A 152 8.73 12.41 -1.49
N SER A 153 9.87 12.15 -0.86
CA SER A 153 11.20 12.31 -1.47
C SER A 153 11.59 11.18 -2.42
N LEU A 154 10.87 10.04 -2.38
CA LEU A 154 11.22 8.86 -3.16
C LEU A 154 11.16 9.12 -4.66
N ASP A 155 12.25 8.78 -5.34
CA ASP A 155 12.45 8.88 -6.78
C ASP A 155 13.35 7.74 -7.29
N THR A 156 13.59 7.67 -8.60
CA THR A 156 14.42 6.61 -9.20
C THR A 156 15.90 6.62 -8.78
N ALA A 157 16.37 7.66 -8.07
CA ALA A 157 17.71 7.73 -7.51
C ALA A 157 17.78 7.30 -6.03
N SER A 158 16.64 7.03 -5.40
CA SER A 158 16.55 6.62 -4.00
C SER A 158 17.10 5.20 -3.77
N LYS A 159 17.94 5.03 -2.74
CA LYS A 159 18.63 3.79 -2.38
C LYS A 159 18.43 3.42 -0.90
#